data_AF-A0A2G1DH45-F1
#
_entry.id   AF-A0A2G1DH45-F1
#
_cell.length_a   1.000
_cell.length_b   1.000
_cell.length_c   1.000
_cell.angle_alpha   90.00
_cell.angle_beta   90.00
_cell.angle_gamma   90.00
#
_symmetry.space_group_name_H-M   'P 1'
#
loop_
_entity.id
_entity.type
_entity.pdbx_description
1 polymer ?
#
loop_
_entity_poly.entity_id
_entity_poly.type
_entity_poly.pdbx_seq_one_letter_code
_entity_poly.pdbx_strand_id
1 'polypeptide(L)'
;MERRNWSLEALSELRYIDSLDSYNKAQQLVVWNNKYLFSNEITDFDLELKDLQDLSELFFKNIKFLKEYKEIIKKELDKLVKLKEFAKNK
;
A
#
# COMPACT_ATOMS: atom_id res chain seq x y z
N MET A 1 -3.43 24.36 -0.59
CA MET A 1 -2.94 23.64 0.59
C MET A 1 -1.44 23.87 0.67
N GLU A 2 -0.91 24.21 1.84
CA GLU A 2 0.54 24.36 2.01
C GLU A 2 1.25 23.00 1.87
N ARG A 3 2.47 22.99 1.31
CA ARG A 3 3.26 21.78 1.03
C ARG A 3 3.45 20.91 2.28
N ARG A 4 3.77 21.52 3.43
CA ARG A 4 3.89 20.82 4.71
C ARG A 4 2.58 20.18 5.18
N ASN A 5 1.45 20.88 5.06
CA ASN A 5 0.14 20.34 5.43
C ASN A 5 -0.24 19.14 4.54
N TRP A 6 0.06 19.22 3.25
CA TRP A 6 -0.09 18.11 2.31
C TRP A 6 0.77 16.89 2.71
N SER A 7 2.02 17.11 3.13
CA SER A 7 2.90 16.03 3.58
C SER A 7 2.44 15.38 4.89
N LEU A 8 1.94 16.19 5.84
CA LEU A 8 1.38 15.68 7.09
C LEU A 8 0.08 14.88 6.87
N GLU A 9 -0.78 15.32 5.94
CA GLU A 9 -1.97 14.57 5.54
C GLU A 9 -1.59 13.22 4.95
N ALA A 10 -0.63 13.20 4.02
CA ALA A 10 -0.12 11.99 3.40
C ALA A 10 0.43 10.99 4.44
N LEU A 11 1.22 11.45 5.41
CA LEU A 11 1.74 10.61 6.48
C LEU A 11 0.62 10.08 7.40
N SER A 12 -0.35 10.93 7.76
CA SER A 12 -1.49 10.52 8.58
C SER A 12 -2.35 9.46 7.90
N GLU A 13 -2.60 9.61 6.60
CA GLU A 13 -3.31 8.60 5.82
C GLU A 13 -2.53 7.28 5.78
N LEU A 14 -1.21 7.33 5.59
CA LEU A 14 -0.39 6.13 5.53
C LEU A 14 -0.36 5.38 6.87
N ARG A 15 -0.37 6.10 8.00
CA ARG A 15 -0.54 5.51 9.35
C ARG A 15 -1.90 4.81 9.49
N TYR A 16 -2.98 5.43 9.00
CA TYR A 16 -4.29 4.81 8.99
C TYR A 16 -4.31 3.53 8.15
N ILE A 17 -3.77 3.59 6.93
CA ILE A 17 -3.68 2.46 6.01
C ILE A 17 -2.91 1.29 6.65
N ASP A 18 -1.84 1.57 7.41
CA ASP A 18 -1.03 0.54 8.06
C ASP A 18 -1.84 -0.31 9.05
N SER A 19 -2.90 0.25 9.65
CA SER A 19 -3.79 -0.40 10.62
C SER A 19 -4.93 -1.23 9.99
N LEU A 20 -5.11 -1.16 8.67
CA LEU A 20 -6.17 -1.89 7.97
C LEU A 20 -5.85 -3.38 7.81
N ASP A 21 -6.89 -4.19 7.59
CA ASP A 21 -6.71 -5.58 7.16
C ASP A 21 -6.03 -5.65 5.78
N SER A 22 -5.45 -6.80 5.46
CA SER A 22 -4.64 -6.99 4.26
C SER A 22 -5.35 -6.58 2.96
N TYR A 23 -6.63 -6.89 2.78
CA TYR A 23 -7.32 -6.54 1.53
C TYR A 23 -7.51 -5.03 1.41
N ASN A 24 -8.07 -4.40 2.45
CA ASN A 24 -8.31 -2.96 2.46
C ASN A 24 -6.99 -2.17 2.43
N LYS A 25 -5.97 -2.64 3.15
CA LYS A 25 -4.61 -2.07 3.11
C LYS A 25 -4.05 -2.05 1.70
N ALA A 26 -4.12 -3.17 0.97
CA ALA A 26 -3.62 -3.25 -0.40
C ALA A 26 -4.35 -2.28 -1.34
N GLN A 27 -5.68 -2.19 -1.25
CA GLN A 27 -6.47 -1.26 -2.07
C GLN A 27 -6.14 0.20 -1.75
N GLN A 28 -6.10 0.55 -0.46
CA GLN A 28 -5.85 1.94 -0.05
C GLN A 28 -4.41 2.38 -0.34
N LEU A 29 -3.42 1.47 -0.32
CA LEU A 29 -2.05 1.79 -0.75
C LEU A 29 -1.99 2.21 -2.22
N VAL A 30 -2.82 1.64 -3.10
CA VAL A 30 -2.91 2.06 -4.50
C VAL A 30 -3.48 3.47 -4.61
N VAL A 31 -4.57 3.75 -3.87
CA VAL A 31 -5.20 5.07 -3.83
C VAL A 31 -4.21 6.12 -3.31
N TRP A 32 -3.53 5.82 -2.21
CA TRP A 32 -2.53 6.69 -1.61
C TRP A 32 -1.36 6.96 -2.56
N ASN A 33 -0.82 5.92 -3.21
CA ASN A 33 0.25 6.08 -4.21
C ASN A 33 -0.20 6.98 -5.37
N ASN A 34 -1.43 6.78 -5.87
CA ASN A 34 -1.96 7.60 -6.95
C ASN A 34 -2.18 9.06 -6.53
N LYS A 35 -2.58 9.30 -5.28
CA LYS A 35 -2.78 10.64 -4.72
C LYS A 35 -1.46 11.38 -4.49
N TYR A 36 -0.42 10.68 -4.01
CA TYR A 36 0.78 11.34 -3.47
C TYR A 36 2.07 11.11 -4.26
N LEU A 37 2.24 9.98 -4.95
CA LEU A 37 3.51 9.61 -5.61
C LEU A 37 3.42 9.43 -7.13
N PHE A 38 2.22 9.32 -7.71
CA PHE A 38 2.09 9.10 -9.15
C PHE A 38 2.59 10.30 -9.97
N SER A 39 2.45 11.52 -9.44
CA SER A 39 2.87 12.77 -10.10
C SER A 39 3.84 13.60 -9.27
N ASN A 40 4.24 13.13 -8.08
CA ASN A 40 5.22 13.80 -7.22
C ASN A 40 6.30 12.81 -6.81
N GLU A 41 7.46 13.32 -6.40
CA GLU A 41 8.56 12.51 -5.91
C GLU A 41 8.54 12.39 -4.39
N ILE A 42 9.25 11.39 -3.85
CA ILE A 42 9.41 11.25 -2.39
C ILE A 42 10.14 12.44 -1.75
N THR A 43 10.99 13.11 -2.54
CA THR A 43 11.70 14.34 -2.18
C THR A 43 10.77 15.56 -2.10
N ASP A 44 9.53 15.44 -2.57
CA ASP A 44 8.55 16.52 -2.48
C ASP A 44 7.95 16.68 -1.08
N PHE A 45 8.11 15.68 -0.21
CA PHE A 45 7.63 15.73 1.17
C PHE A 45 8.39 16.75 2.00
N ASP A 46 7.65 17.68 2.61
CA ASP A 46 8.15 18.68 3.55
C ASP A 46 7.71 18.28 4.96
N LEU A 47 8.54 17.46 5.61
CA LEU A 47 8.32 16.87 6.92
C LEU A 47 9.52 17.12 7.84
N GLU A 48 9.25 17.21 9.14
CA GLU A 48 10.32 17.23 10.14
C GLU A 48 10.99 15.86 10.24
N LEU A 49 12.22 15.84 10.77
CA LEU A 49 13.04 14.62 10.86
C LEU A 49 12.29 13.43 11.48
N LYS A 50 11.51 13.67 12.54
CA LYS A 50 10.72 12.63 13.19
C LYS A 50 9.66 12.04 12.27
N ASP A 51 8.91 12.89 11.58
CA ASP A 51 7.88 12.45 10.64
C ASP A 51 8.48 11.77 9.41
N LEU A 52 9.67 12.18 8.96
CA LEU A 52 10.43 11.49 7.91
C LEU A 52 10.87 10.08 8.32
N GLN A 53 11.29 9.90 9.58
CA GLN A 53 11.62 8.59 10.12
C GLN A 53 10.40 7.67 10.14
N ASP A 54 9.26 8.19 10.61
CA ASP A 54 8.00 7.46 10.62
C ASP A 54 7.55 7.08 9.19
N LEU A 55 7.65 8.03 8.25
CA LEU A 55 7.35 7.78 6.84
C LEU A 55 8.23 6.65 6.29
N SER A 56 9.54 6.70 6.55
CA SER A 56 10.49 5.67 6.10
C SER A 56 10.15 4.29 6.65
N GLU A 57 9.81 4.19 7.95
CA GLU A 57 9.41 2.92 8.56
C GLU A 57 8.12 2.37 7.92
N LEU A 58 7.12 3.23 7.71
CA LEU A 58 5.85 2.86 7.06
C LEU A 58 6.07 2.40 5.62
N PHE A 59 6.93 3.06 4.85
CA PHE A 59 7.29 2.62 3.50
C PHE A 59 7.89 1.22 3.52
N PHE A 60 8.83 0.96 4.42
CA PHE A 60 9.44 -0.36 4.54
C PHE A 60 8.40 -1.44 4.89
N LYS A 61 7.54 -1.18 5.89
CA LYS A 61 6.45 -2.09 6.28
C LYS A 61 5.50 -2.36 5.13
N ASN A 62 5.07 -1.32 4.41
CA ASN A 62 4.11 -1.42 3.32
C ASN A 62 4.70 -2.13 2.09
N ILE A 63 5.97 -1.90 1.74
CA ILE A 63 6.65 -2.63 0.66
C ILE A 63 6.78 -4.11 1.01
N LYS A 64 7.17 -4.42 2.25
CA LYS A 64 7.24 -5.81 2.73
C LYS A 64 5.87 -6.48 2.65
N PHE A 65 4.84 -5.81 3.17
CA PHE A 65 3.45 -6.26 3.09
C PHE A 65 3.01 -6.55 1.65
N LEU A 66 3.25 -5.62 0.70
CA LEU A 66 2.84 -5.80 -0.69
C LEU A 66 3.53 -7.00 -1.37
N LYS A 67 4.81 -7.25 -1.04
CA LYS A 67 5.53 -8.44 -1.52
C LYS A 67 4.89 -9.73 -1.00
N GLU A 68 4.55 -9.78 0.27
CA GLU A 68 3.90 -10.94 0.89
C GLU A 68 2.46 -11.13 0.35
N TYR A 69 1.70 -10.05 0.25
CA TYR A 69 0.33 -10.05 -0.26
C TYR A 69 0.25 -10.56 -1.71
N LYS A 70 1.21 -10.16 -2.56
CA LYS A 70 1.33 -10.67 -3.93
C LYS A 70 1.42 -12.21 -3.97
N GLU A 71 2.22 -12.80 -3.09
CA GLU A 71 2.40 -14.26 -3.04
C GLU A 71 1.15 -14.98 -2.53
N ILE A 72 0.40 -14.36 -1.59
CA ILE A 72 -0.89 -14.88 -1.12
C ILE A 72 -1.90 -14.90 -2.28
N ILE A 73 -2.09 -13.77 -2.94
CA ILE A 73 -3.04 -13.64 -4.06
C ILE A 73 -2.69 -14.59 -5.20
N LYS A 74 -1.40 -14.75 -5.52
CA LYS A 74 -0.96 -15.73 -6.53
C LYS A 74 -1.41 -17.15 -6.17
N LYS A 75 -1.20 -17.59 -4.92
CA LYS A 75 -1.62 -18.93 -4.46
C LYS A 75 -3.13 -19.10 -4.50
N GLU A 76 -3.89 -18.06 -4.20
CA GLU A 76 -5.36 -18.09 -4.29
C GLU A 76 -5.84 -18.20 -5.74
N LEU A 77 -5.25 -17.44 -6.65
CA LEU A 77 -5.54 -17.53 -8.08
C LEU A 77 -5.23 -18.92 -8.64
N ASP A 78 -4.09 -19.50 -8.30
CA ASP A 78 -3.72 -20.86 -8.73
C ASP A 78 -4.75 -21.91 -8.26
N LYS A 79 -5.29 -21.76 -7.04
CA LYS A 79 -6.36 -22.63 -6.53
C LYS A 79 -7.66 -22.44 -7.31
N LEU A 80 -8.05 -21.19 -7.59
CA LEU A 80 -9.27 -20.89 -8.34
C LEU A 80 -9.22 -21.46 -9.77
N VAL A 81 -8.07 -21.36 -10.44
CA VAL A 81 -7.86 -21.96 -11.77
C VAL A 81 -8.08 -23.48 -11.72
N LYS A 82 -7.45 -24.18 -10.77
CA LYS A 82 -7.62 -25.63 -10.61
C LYS A 82 -9.06 -26.05 -10.34
N LEU A 83 -9.78 -25.29 -9.49
CA LEU A 83 -11.18 -25.55 -9.20
C LEU A 83 -12.06 -25.35 -10.45
N LYS A 84 -11.77 -24.33 -11.26
CA LYS A 84 -12.49 -24.07 -12.52
C LYS A 84 -12.26 -25.18 -13.54
N GLU A 85 -11.05 -25.71 -13.64
CA GLU A 85 -10.73 -26.85 -14.50
C GLU A 85 -11.46 -28.12 -14.05
N PHE A 86 -11.48 -28.40 -12.75
CA PHE A 86 -12.23 -29.52 -12.19
C PHE A 86 -13.73 -29.43 -12.50
N ALA A 87 -14.32 -28.24 -12.33
CA ALA A 87 -15.74 -28.02 -12.61
C ALA A 87 -16.11 -28.17 -14.10
N LYS A 88 -15.16 -27.95 -15.02
CA LYS A 88 -15.37 -28.14 -16.47
C LYS A 88 -15.28 -29.59 -16.92
N ASN A 89 -14.58 -30.43 -16.17
CA ASN A 89 -14.38 -31.85 -16.45
C ASN A 89 -15.47 -32.75 -15.82
N LYS A 90 -16.58 -32.14 -15.40
CA LYS A 90 -17.78 -32.78 -14.82
C LYS A 90 -18.99 -32.40 -15.65
#